data_AF-A0A0F9BKD6-F1
#
_entry.id   AF-A0A0F9BKD6-F1
#
_cell.length_a   1.000
_cell.length_b   1.000
_cell.length_c   1.000
_cell.angle_alpha   90.00
_cell.angle_beta   90.00
_cell.angle_gamma   90.00
#
_symmetry.space_group_name_H-M   'P 1'
#
loop_
_entity.id
_entity.type
_entity.pdbx_description
1 polymer ?
#
loop_
_entity_poly.entity_id
_entity_poly.type
_entity_poly.pdbx_seq_one_letter_code
_entity_poly.pdbx_strand_id
1 'polypeptide(L)'
;MKRFLMMISIFLMLSGTALAAGSSNTYGSIEWGNSSHGRTAVVTWTWVADDTTGKIPGSSLSTADADLLKFFYVDMGETYPGTFISPTALWDATLEDPDGLDVFGGKMLNRSATAPETALPAVGGALGDRSIHTGLTLRVFGNGVNSATGRVVVTFKE
;
A
#
# COMPACT_ATOMS: atom_id res chain seq x y z
N MET A 1 44.67 36.42 -4.62
CA MET A 1 44.03 35.77 -3.44
C MET A 1 42.53 36.03 -3.36
N LYS A 2 42.03 37.28 -3.46
CA LYS A 2 40.57 37.57 -3.45
C LYS A 2 39.72 36.84 -4.51
N ARG A 3 40.29 36.56 -5.70
CA ARG A 3 39.61 35.84 -6.79
C ARG A 3 39.47 34.33 -6.55
N PHE A 4 40.33 33.74 -5.71
CA PHE A 4 40.28 32.31 -5.38
C PHE A 4 39.24 32.03 -4.28
N LEU A 5 39.05 32.97 -3.35
CA LEU A 5 38.03 32.88 -2.28
C LEU A 5 36.60 32.95 -2.84
N MET A 6 36.38 33.72 -3.91
CA MET A 6 35.08 33.88 -4.54
C MET A 6 34.65 32.63 -5.32
N MET A 7 35.60 31.86 -5.85
CA MET A 7 35.33 30.62 -6.60
C MET A 7 34.92 29.46 -5.68
N ILE A 8 35.49 29.39 -4.47
CA ILE A 8 35.09 28.42 -3.43
C ILE A 8 33.68 28.70 -2.91
N SER A 9 33.27 29.97 -2.88
CA SER A 9 31.94 30.38 -2.39
C SER A 9 30.80 29.98 -3.34
N ILE A 10 31.05 29.96 -4.66
CA ILE A 10 30.06 29.54 -5.66
C ILE A 10 29.95 28.00 -5.71
N PHE A 11 31.02 27.28 -5.42
CA PHE A 11 31.00 25.81 -5.37
C PHE A 11 30.28 25.27 -4.12
N LEU A 12 30.21 26.05 -3.03
CA LEU A 12 29.46 25.67 -1.82
C LEU A 12 27.94 25.90 -1.92
N MET A 13 27.46 26.76 -2.83
CA MET A 13 26.02 27.02 -3.00
C MET A 13 25.28 25.95 -3.83
N LEU A 14 26.01 24.97 -4.36
CA LEU A 14 25.46 23.76 -4.99
C LEU A 14 25.30 22.59 -4.00
N SER A 15 25.36 22.86 -2.69
CA SER A 15 25.07 21.86 -1.66
C SER A 15 23.59 21.50 -1.72
N GLY A 16 23.33 20.28 -2.19
CA GLY A 16 22.05 19.82 -2.69
C GLY A 16 20.89 20.02 -1.75
N THR A 17 19.75 20.34 -2.34
CA THR A 17 18.45 20.00 -1.76
C THR A 17 18.41 18.48 -1.58
N ALA A 18 18.78 17.98 -0.40
CA ALA A 18 18.44 16.64 0.01
C ALA A 18 16.92 16.61 0.20
N LEU A 19 16.20 16.20 -0.83
CA LEU A 19 14.80 15.80 -0.68
C LEU A 19 14.84 14.56 0.23
N ALA A 20 14.34 14.70 1.45
CA ALA A 20 14.15 13.54 2.32
C ALA A 20 13.13 12.63 1.62
N ALA A 21 13.57 11.46 1.16
CA ALA A 21 12.68 10.47 0.58
C ALA A 21 11.98 9.76 1.75
N GLY A 22 10.88 10.35 2.23
CA GLY A 22 10.07 9.79 3.30
C GLY A 22 9.36 8.50 2.87
N SER A 23 9.16 7.58 3.82
CA SER A 23 8.25 6.45 3.61
C SER A 23 6.79 6.91 3.60
N SER A 24 5.96 6.21 2.82
CA SER A 24 4.53 6.49 2.73
C SER A 24 3.73 5.23 2.44
N ASN A 25 2.47 5.25 2.86
CA ASN A 25 1.46 4.29 2.45
C ASN A 25 0.12 5.03 2.48
N THR A 26 -0.40 5.34 1.31
CA THR A 26 -1.57 6.21 1.15
C THR A 26 -2.57 5.53 0.26
N TYR A 27 -3.84 5.60 0.63
CA TYR A 27 -4.92 5.21 -0.27
C TYR A 27 -5.46 6.41 -1.04
N GLY A 28 -5.86 6.16 -2.30
CA GLY A 28 -6.60 7.13 -3.11
C GLY A 28 -8.07 7.22 -2.67
N SER A 29 -8.87 8.01 -3.37
CA SER A 29 -10.32 8.01 -3.15
C SER A 29 -10.93 6.63 -3.46
N ILE A 30 -12.05 6.31 -2.82
CA ILE A 30 -12.87 5.15 -3.21
C ILE A 30 -13.43 5.38 -4.62
N GLU A 31 -13.14 4.47 -5.54
CA GLU A 31 -13.69 4.47 -6.89
C GLU A 31 -14.95 3.60 -6.92
N TRP A 32 -16.09 4.20 -7.27
CA TRP A 32 -17.38 3.52 -7.30
C TRP A 32 -17.72 3.04 -8.71
N GLY A 33 -18.23 1.81 -8.79
CA GLY A 33 -18.69 1.19 -10.03
C GLY A 33 -20.06 0.54 -9.88
N ASN A 34 -20.68 0.21 -11.02
CA ASN A 34 -21.88 -0.61 -11.08
C ASN A 34 -21.60 -1.82 -11.96
N SER A 35 -22.05 -2.98 -11.51
CA SER A 35 -21.99 -4.24 -12.26
C SER A 35 -23.41 -4.79 -12.47
N SER A 36 -23.55 -5.83 -13.29
CA SER A 36 -24.80 -6.60 -13.39
C SER A 36 -25.21 -7.27 -12.08
N HIS A 37 -24.32 -7.31 -11.09
CA HIS A 37 -24.49 -8.01 -9.82
C HIS A 37 -24.57 -7.05 -8.61
N GLY A 38 -24.62 -5.73 -8.83
CA GLY A 38 -24.71 -4.74 -7.76
C GLY A 38 -23.63 -3.67 -7.84
N ARG A 39 -23.52 -2.86 -6.78
CA ARG A 39 -22.51 -1.80 -6.68
C ARG A 39 -21.15 -2.38 -6.32
N THR A 40 -20.10 -1.84 -6.91
CA THR A 40 -18.72 -2.17 -6.57
C THR A 40 -17.98 -0.94 -6.07
N ALA A 41 -16.99 -1.16 -5.23
CA ALA A 41 -16.06 -0.12 -4.79
C ALA A 41 -14.63 -0.63 -4.92
N VAL A 42 -13.71 0.22 -5.33
CA VAL A 42 -12.28 -0.10 -5.45
C VAL A 42 -11.49 0.88 -4.61
N VAL A 43 -10.60 0.35 -3.78
CA VAL A 43 -9.65 1.16 -3.02
C VAL A 43 -8.24 0.76 -3.41
N THR A 44 -7.45 1.75 -3.80
CA THR A 44 -6.04 1.57 -4.18
C THR A 44 -5.14 2.23 -3.15
N TRP A 45 -4.32 1.41 -2.48
CA TRP A 45 -3.19 1.88 -1.67
C TRP A 45 -1.93 1.88 -2.51
N THR A 46 -1.19 2.98 -2.47
CA THR A 46 0.16 3.10 -3.05
C THR A 46 1.14 3.38 -1.92
N TRP A 47 2.30 2.73 -1.95
CA TRP A 47 3.31 2.85 -0.92
C TRP A 47 4.71 3.08 -1.48
N VAL A 48 5.53 3.72 -0.63
CA VAL A 48 6.97 3.93 -0.82
C VAL A 48 7.66 3.53 0.47
N ALA A 49 8.60 2.60 0.39
CA ALA A 49 9.41 2.17 1.52
C ALA A 49 10.41 3.25 1.93
N ASP A 50 10.77 3.25 3.21
CA ASP A 50 11.76 4.14 3.78
C ASP A 50 13.12 4.00 3.07
N ASP A 51 13.77 5.13 2.80
CA ASP A 51 15.02 5.20 2.04
C ASP A 51 16.24 4.70 2.83
N THR A 52 16.11 4.48 4.14
CA THR A 52 17.16 3.94 5.00
C THR A 52 16.86 2.55 5.53
N THR A 53 15.60 2.25 5.86
CA THR A 53 15.21 1.02 6.56
C THR A 53 14.38 0.04 5.71
N GLY A 54 13.88 0.47 4.55
CA GLY A 54 12.96 -0.34 3.73
C GLY A 54 11.57 -0.56 4.36
N LYS A 55 11.27 0.06 5.50
CA LYS A 55 9.99 -0.09 6.20
C LYS A 55 8.89 0.72 5.53
N ILE A 56 7.67 0.20 5.60
CA ILE A 56 6.47 0.84 5.04
C ILE A 56 5.49 1.07 6.20
N PRO A 57 4.99 2.31 6.41
CA PRO A 57 3.99 2.56 7.45
C PRO A 57 2.65 1.90 7.11
N GLY A 58 1.82 1.65 8.14
CA GLY A 58 0.44 1.22 7.93
C GLY A 58 -0.44 2.36 7.41
N SER A 59 -1.52 2.03 6.71
CA SER A 59 -2.45 2.99 6.13
C SER A 59 -3.90 2.61 6.41
N SER A 60 -4.55 3.39 7.27
CA SER A 60 -5.95 3.19 7.65
C SER A 60 -6.87 4.04 6.79
N LEU A 61 -8.02 3.48 6.42
CA LEU A 61 -9.13 4.28 5.89
C LEU A 61 -9.55 5.35 6.89
N SER A 62 -9.96 6.51 6.38
CA SER A 62 -10.67 7.49 7.18
C SER A 62 -11.98 6.91 7.71
N THR A 63 -12.48 7.44 8.83
CA THR A 63 -13.79 7.02 9.36
C THR A 63 -14.91 7.20 8.34
N ALA A 64 -14.88 8.27 7.54
CA ALA A 64 -15.88 8.52 6.51
C ALA A 64 -15.84 7.47 5.39
N ASP A 65 -14.64 7.11 4.91
CA ASP A 65 -14.47 6.10 3.87
C ASP A 65 -14.82 4.69 4.36
N ALA A 66 -14.46 4.37 5.61
CA ALA A 66 -14.84 3.13 6.25
C ALA A 66 -16.36 2.98 6.38
N ASP A 67 -17.07 4.06 6.75
CA ASP A 67 -18.53 4.06 6.84
C ASP A 67 -19.20 3.83 5.49
N LEU A 68 -18.62 4.31 4.39
CA LEU A 68 -19.14 4.07 3.04
C LEU A 68 -19.03 2.61 2.59
N LEU A 69 -18.01 1.89 3.06
CA LEU A 69 -17.78 0.47 2.76
C LEU A 69 -18.47 -0.47 3.76
N LYS A 70 -19.19 0.07 4.74
CA LYS A 70 -19.91 -0.74 5.71
C LYS A 70 -20.95 -1.61 5.00
N PHE A 71 -20.98 -2.88 5.37
CA PHE A 71 -21.81 -3.94 4.77
C PHE A 71 -21.43 -4.37 3.35
N PHE A 72 -20.40 -3.78 2.75
CA PHE A 72 -19.79 -4.37 1.56
C PHE A 72 -18.98 -5.60 1.94
N TYR A 73 -18.79 -6.49 0.97
CA TYR A 73 -17.94 -7.65 1.07
C TYR A 73 -16.64 -7.40 0.32
N VAL A 74 -15.49 -7.77 0.91
CA VAL A 74 -14.24 -7.85 0.14
C VAL A 74 -14.34 -9.04 -0.80
N ASP A 75 -14.06 -8.80 -2.08
CA ASP A 75 -14.15 -9.78 -3.15
C ASP A 75 -12.76 -10.22 -3.62
N MET A 76 -11.87 -9.25 -3.86
CA MET A 76 -10.55 -9.52 -4.42
C MET A 76 -9.52 -8.51 -3.95
N GLY A 77 -8.29 -8.98 -3.74
CA GLY A 77 -7.11 -8.16 -3.52
C GLY A 77 -6.09 -8.44 -4.63
N GLU A 78 -5.47 -7.38 -5.13
CA GLU A 78 -4.42 -7.45 -6.14
C GLU A 78 -3.18 -6.72 -5.64
N THR A 79 -2.02 -7.31 -5.84
CA THR A 79 -0.74 -6.72 -5.45
C THR A 79 0.11 -6.47 -6.67
N TYR A 80 0.68 -5.27 -6.76
CA TYR A 80 1.53 -4.86 -7.86
C TYR A 80 2.85 -4.31 -7.29
N PRO A 81 3.96 -5.05 -7.40
CA PRO A 81 5.25 -4.51 -7.02
C PRO A 81 5.68 -3.37 -7.96
N GLY A 82 6.49 -2.46 -7.45
CA GLY A 82 7.04 -1.33 -8.19
C GLY A 82 7.91 -1.77 -9.37
N THR A 83 7.76 -1.08 -10.49
CA THR A 83 8.48 -1.39 -11.73
C THR A 83 9.93 -0.94 -11.75
N PHE A 84 10.27 0.12 -11.00
CA PHE A 84 11.61 0.71 -10.97
C PHE A 84 12.43 0.27 -9.76
N ILE A 85 11.82 0.28 -8.57
CA ILE A 85 12.42 -0.19 -7.33
C ILE A 85 11.45 -1.19 -6.72
N SER A 86 11.72 -2.46 -7.00
CA SER A 86 10.90 -3.59 -6.57
C SER A 86 11.17 -3.95 -5.09
N PRO A 87 10.17 -4.43 -4.35
CA PRO A 87 10.36 -4.91 -2.99
C PRO A 87 11.18 -6.21 -2.94
N THR A 88 11.60 -6.60 -1.73
CA THR A 88 12.12 -7.95 -1.46
C THR A 88 11.07 -8.99 -1.84
N ALA A 89 11.46 -10.09 -2.50
CA ALA A 89 10.54 -11.19 -2.77
C ALA A 89 10.02 -11.81 -1.46
N LEU A 90 8.82 -12.39 -1.51
CA LEU A 90 8.13 -12.92 -0.34
C LEU A 90 7.77 -11.83 0.69
N TRP A 91 7.54 -10.61 0.22
CA TRP A 91 6.94 -9.56 1.05
C TRP A 91 5.47 -9.87 1.32
N ASP A 92 4.92 -9.29 2.37
CA ASP A 92 3.58 -9.61 2.83
C ASP A 92 2.68 -8.37 2.80
N ALA A 93 1.41 -8.57 2.49
CA ALA A 93 0.35 -7.60 2.71
C ALA A 93 -0.75 -8.21 3.58
N THR A 94 -1.38 -7.36 4.39
CA THR A 94 -2.57 -7.70 5.19
C THR A 94 -3.53 -6.54 5.18
N LEU A 95 -4.83 -6.84 5.18
CA LEU A 95 -5.88 -5.85 5.33
C LEU A 95 -6.60 -6.16 6.64
N GLU A 96 -6.29 -5.42 7.69
CA GLU A 96 -6.78 -5.70 9.04
C GLU A 96 -8.03 -4.88 9.34
N ASP A 97 -9.00 -5.49 10.01
CA ASP A 97 -10.07 -4.77 10.70
C ASP A 97 -9.57 -4.21 12.05
N PRO A 98 -10.38 -3.45 12.81
CA PRO A 98 -9.96 -2.84 14.07
C PRO A 98 -9.75 -3.85 15.20
N ASP A 99 -10.23 -5.09 15.04
CA ASP A 99 -9.98 -6.20 15.96
C ASP A 99 -8.64 -6.91 15.63
N GLY A 100 -7.95 -6.48 14.56
CA GLY A 100 -6.66 -7.03 14.13
C GLY A 100 -6.78 -8.30 13.30
N LEU A 101 -7.96 -8.62 12.78
CA LEU A 101 -8.17 -9.80 11.93
C LEU A 101 -7.87 -9.45 10.47
N ASP A 102 -6.98 -10.23 9.85
CA ASP A 102 -6.74 -10.11 8.40
C ASP A 102 -7.97 -10.55 7.60
N VAL A 103 -8.53 -9.63 6.82
CA VAL A 103 -9.69 -9.84 5.96
C VAL A 103 -9.40 -10.90 4.89
N PHE A 104 -8.15 -11.02 4.45
CA PHE A 104 -7.74 -12.03 3.47
C PHE A 104 -7.35 -13.37 4.10
N GLY A 105 -7.35 -13.50 5.43
CA GLY A 105 -7.02 -14.76 6.10
C GLY A 105 -5.64 -15.32 5.73
N GLY A 106 -4.65 -14.44 5.54
CA GLY A 106 -3.28 -14.78 5.16
C GLY A 106 -3.08 -15.04 3.66
N LYS A 107 -4.11 -14.83 2.81
CA LYS A 107 -3.99 -15.04 1.36
C LYS A 107 -3.17 -13.97 0.65
N MET A 108 -2.78 -12.89 1.34
CA MET A 108 -1.94 -11.81 0.84
C MET A 108 -0.45 -11.89 1.24
N LEU A 109 -0.01 -13.04 1.77
CA LEU A 109 1.38 -13.29 2.18
C LEU A 109 2.27 -13.83 1.05
N ASN A 110 3.59 -13.65 1.15
CA ASN A 110 4.61 -14.18 0.22
C ASN A 110 4.45 -13.69 -1.23
N ARG A 111 4.26 -12.38 -1.40
CA ARG A 111 4.12 -11.72 -2.70
C ARG A 111 5.41 -11.69 -3.51
N SER A 112 5.24 -11.68 -4.83
CA SER A 112 6.32 -11.56 -5.80
C SER A 112 6.99 -10.18 -5.74
N ALA A 113 8.31 -10.16 -5.91
CA ALA A 113 9.05 -8.92 -6.09
C ALA A 113 8.74 -8.23 -7.43
N THR A 114 8.25 -8.96 -8.44
CA THR A 114 8.20 -8.44 -9.82
C THR A 114 6.89 -8.71 -10.56
N ALA A 115 6.11 -9.70 -10.13
CA ALA A 115 4.87 -10.08 -10.80
C ALA A 115 3.65 -9.54 -10.06
N PRO A 116 2.62 -9.05 -10.79
CA PRO A 116 1.30 -8.85 -10.21
C PRO A 116 0.68 -10.17 -9.76
N GLU A 117 -0.05 -10.14 -8.67
CA GLU A 117 -0.72 -11.32 -8.10
C GLU A 117 -2.10 -10.96 -7.58
N THR A 118 -3.00 -11.95 -7.55
CA THR A 118 -4.36 -11.80 -7.02
C THR A 118 -4.57 -12.74 -5.83
N ALA A 119 -5.45 -12.33 -4.92
CA ALA A 119 -5.86 -13.10 -3.77
C ALA A 119 -7.37 -12.93 -3.55
N LEU A 120 -8.04 -14.03 -3.24
CA LEU A 120 -9.42 -14.02 -2.76
C LEU A 120 -9.41 -14.12 -1.23
N PRO A 121 -10.34 -13.46 -0.52
CA PRO A 121 -10.47 -13.60 0.92
C PRO A 121 -10.73 -15.04 1.36
N ALA A 122 -10.31 -15.36 2.57
CA ALA A 122 -10.55 -16.66 3.17
C ALA A 122 -11.06 -16.52 4.62
N VAL A 123 -12.17 -17.19 4.92
CA VAL A 123 -12.78 -17.23 6.24
C VAL A 123 -12.72 -18.67 6.76
N GLY A 124 -12.02 -18.89 7.88
CA GLY A 124 -11.82 -20.24 8.42
C GLY A 124 -11.05 -21.18 7.49
N GLY A 125 -10.24 -20.63 6.57
CA GLY A 125 -9.43 -21.39 5.60
C GLY A 125 -10.13 -21.72 4.28
N ALA A 126 -11.45 -21.52 4.18
CA ALA A 126 -12.20 -21.62 2.94
C ALA A 126 -12.23 -20.28 2.21
N LEU A 127 -12.17 -20.30 0.88
CA LEU A 127 -12.37 -19.08 0.08
C LEU A 127 -13.81 -18.62 0.23
N GLY A 128 -13.98 -17.33 0.50
CA GLY A 128 -15.29 -16.74 0.69
C GLY A 128 -15.17 -15.29 1.09
N ASP A 129 -16.16 -14.51 0.66
CA ASP A 129 -16.15 -13.08 0.89
C ASP A 129 -16.36 -12.77 2.37
N ARG A 130 -15.80 -11.64 2.83
CA ARG A 130 -15.93 -11.19 4.22
C ARG A 130 -16.60 -9.83 4.26
N SER A 131 -17.68 -9.73 5.03
CA SER A 131 -18.39 -8.48 5.26
C SER A 131 -17.55 -7.50 6.08
N ILE A 132 -17.54 -6.25 5.65
CA ILE A 132 -16.86 -5.15 6.34
C ILE A 132 -17.85 -4.47 7.29
N HIS A 133 -17.43 -4.36 8.55
CA HIS A 133 -18.27 -3.76 9.59
C HIS A 133 -17.78 -2.39 10.04
N THR A 134 -16.50 -2.08 9.81
CA THR A 134 -15.80 -0.91 10.35
C THR A 134 -14.45 -0.71 9.61
N GLY A 135 -13.60 0.17 10.13
CA GLY A 135 -12.35 0.63 9.50
C GLY A 135 -11.39 -0.48 9.08
N LEU A 136 -10.62 -0.21 8.02
CA LEU A 136 -9.64 -1.13 7.47
C LEU A 136 -8.27 -0.49 7.46
N THR A 137 -7.24 -1.27 7.78
CA THR A 137 -5.84 -0.84 7.76
C THR A 137 -5.04 -1.77 6.88
N LEU A 138 -4.44 -1.23 5.81
CA LEU A 138 -3.47 -1.96 5.02
C LEU A 138 -2.11 -1.89 5.71
N ARG A 139 -1.47 -3.05 5.88
CA ARG A 139 -0.06 -3.16 6.26
C ARG A 139 0.71 -3.91 5.19
N VAL A 140 1.93 -3.44 4.94
CA VAL A 140 2.91 -4.09 4.07
C VAL A 140 4.19 -4.30 4.88
N PHE A 141 4.70 -5.52 4.88
CA PHE A 141 5.89 -5.89 5.66
C PHE A 141 6.74 -6.93 4.92
N GLY A 142 7.87 -7.32 5.50
CA GLY A 142 8.83 -8.24 4.86
C GLY A 142 9.70 -7.59 3.77
N ASN A 143 9.48 -6.31 3.42
CA ASN A 143 10.37 -5.58 2.53
C ASN A 143 11.65 -5.12 3.25
N GLY A 144 12.80 -5.32 2.59
CA GLY A 144 14.10 -4.79 2.99
C GLY A 144 14.77 -3.92 1.92
N VAL A 145 14.08 -3.62 0.81
CA VAL A 145 14.62 -2.75 -0.25
C VAL A 145 14.22 -1.29 0.04
N ASN A 146 15.23 -0.44 0.18
CA ASN A 146 15.05 0.98 0.40
C ASN A 146 14.36 1.64 -0.80
N SER A 147 13.43 2.55 -0.54
CA SER A 147 12.66 3.27 -1.57
C SER A 147 11.88 2.36 -2.54
N ALA A 148 11.69 1.09 -2.20
CA ALA A 148 10.82 0.21 -2.96
C ALA A 148 9.41 0.79 -3.05
N THR A 149 8.72 0.54 -4.15
CA THR A 149 7.36 1.00 -4.36
C THR A 149 6.44 -0.15 -4.70
N GLY A 150 5.14 0.11 -4.61
CA GLY A 150 4.11 -0.81 -5.06
C GLY A 150 2.72 -0.30 -4.74
N ARG A 151 1.72 -1.10 -5.10
CA ARG A 151 0.34 -0.83 -4.76
C ARG A 151 -0.43 -2.10 -4.43
N VAL A 152 -1.48 -1.93 -3.63
CA VAL A 152 -2.48 -2.94 -3.33
C VAL A 152 -3.84 -2.37 -3.75
N VAL A 153 -4.57 -3.13 -4.56
CA VAL A 153 -5.92 -2.78 -5.02
C VAL A 153 -6.89 -3.76 -4.36
N VAL A 154 -7.91 -3.25 -3.69
CA VAL A 154 -8.95 -4.08 -3.06
C VAL A 154 -10.30 -3.73 -3.66
N THR A 155 -10.99 -4.75 -4.14
CA THR A 155 -12.33 -4.65 -4.70
C THR A 155 -13.35 -5.13 -3.68
N PHE A 156 -14.39 -4.33 -3.53
CA PHE A 156 -15.53 -4.57 -2.67
C PHE A 156 -16.80 -4.69 -3.53
N LYS A 157 -17.73 -5.54 -3.11
CA LYS A 157 -19.06 -5.70 -3.71
C LYS A 157 -20.16 -5.64 -2.65
N GLU A 158 -21.33 -5.16 -3.05
CA GLU A 158 -22.53 -5.13 -2.21
C GLU A 158 -23.12 -6.53 -1.97
#